data_AF-A0A6A3MQQ5-F1
#
_entry.id   AF-A0A6A3MQQ5-F1
#
_cell.length_a   1.000
_cell.length_b   1.000
_cell.length_c   1.000
_cell.angle_alpha   90.00
_cell.angle_beta   90.00
_cell.angle_gamma   90.00
#
_symmetry.space_group_name_H-M   'P 1'
#
loop_
_entity.id
_entity.type
_entity.pdbx_description
1 polymer ?
#
loop_
_entity_poly.entity_id
_entity_poly.type
_entity_poly.pdbx_seq_one_letter_code
_entity_poly.pdbx_strand_id
1 'polypeptide(L)'
;MSIASLAPANSKKARMTAINSFMTFLAAESTPLDAARQLIDEDKTGKVLRVILDKYAYSLATSADKVHAKNTCLAYYGNVKNWLVYKYPLQGALVKSQLQKNLPRLGKYCSNREEVGDEKKAPPCSKQDLEDMVRLLYSTGATESEYLDAALVVMMWYLYGRSSDAETVEKRQLSILPGE
;
A
#
# COMPACT_ATOMS: atom_id res chain seq x y z
N MET A 1 37.47 4.55 -1.74
CA MET A 1 36.59 3.93 -2.78
C MET A 1 35.35 3.40 -2.11
N SER A 2 34.15 3.77 -2.57
CA SER A 2 32.89 3.25 -2.01
C SER A 2 32.64 1.84 -2.54
N ILE A 3 32.20 0.90 -1.69
CA ILE A 3 31.87 -0.48 -2.08
C ILE A 3 30.81 -0.50 -3.21
N ALA A 4 30.00 0.56 -3.33
CA ALA A 4 29.03 0.74 -4.41
C ALA A 4 29.66 0.91 -5.81
N SER A 5 30.94 1.31 -5.93
CA SER A 5 31.60 1.45 -7.23
C SER A 5 31.94 0.10 -7.87
N LEU A 6 32.06 -0.95 -7.05
CA LEU A 6 32.40 -2.33 -7.44
C LEU A 6 31.20 -3.13 -7.96
N ALA A 7 29.98 -2.59 -7.91
CA ALA A 7 28.81 -3.27 -8.42
C ALA A 7 28.88 -3.45 -9.96
N PRO A 8 28.54 -4.65 -10.49
CA PRO A 8 28.47 -4.89 -11.93
C PRO A 8 27.60 -3.86 -12.64
N ALA A 9 27.94 -3.46 -13.86
CA ALA A 9 27.20 -2.47 -14.63
C ALA A 9 25.69 -2.80 -14.76
N ASN A 10 25.36 -4.08 -14.90
CA ASN A 10 23.98 -4.58 -14.95
C ASN A 10 23.20 -4.30 -13.65
N SER A 11 23.87 -4.37 -12.49
CA SER A 11 23.27 -4.06 -11.18
C SER A 11 22.99 -2.56 -11.02
N LYS A 12 23.89 -1.70 -11.53
CA LYS A 12 23.67 -0.24 -11.54
C LYS A 12 22.47 0.15 -12.40
N LYS A 13 22.33 -0.47 -13.58
CA LYS A 13 21.18 -0.24 -14.48
C LYS A 13 19.86 -0.70 -13.84
N ALA A 14 19.84 -1.91 -13.26
CA ALA A 14 18.66 -2.43 -12.56
C ALA A 14 18.22 -1.53 -11.40
N ARG A 15 19.18 -1.03 -10.60
CA ARG A 15 18.91 -0.07 -9.54
C ARG A 15 18.30 1.22 -10.07
N MET A 16 18.85 1.78 -11.16
CA MET A 16 18.32 3.01 -11.76
C MET A 16 16.89 2.81 -12.29
N THR A 17 16.61 1.68 -12.93
CA THR A 17 15.25 1.34 -13.38
C THR A 17 14.26 1.31 -12.21
N ALA A 18 14.64 0.67 -11.10
CA ALA A 18 13.79 0.63 -9.91
C ALA A 18 13.56 2.02 -9.29
N ILE A 19 14.60 2.87 -9.25
CA ILE A 19 14.49 4.25 -8.76
C ILE A 19 13.57 5.09 -9.68
N ASN A 20 13.69 4.95 -11.00
CA ASN A 20 12.81 5.64 -11.95
C ASN A 20 11.35 5.20 -11.77
N SER A 21 11.09 3.90 -11.60
CA SER A 21 9.76 3.38 -11.28
C SER A 21 9.19 4.00 -10.00
N PHE A 22 10.02 4.18 -8.97
CA PHE A 22 9.63 4.84 -7.74
C PHE A 22 9.34 6.33 -7.92
N MET A 23 10.12 7.04 -8.74
CA MET A 23 9.85 8.45 -9.05
C MET A 23 8.54 8.63 -9.82
N THR A 24 8.22 7.72 -10.75
CA THR A 24 6.92 7.72 -11.44
C THR A 24 5.77 7.49 -10.47
N PHE A 25 5.92 6.56 -9.54
CA PHE A 25 4.95 6.34 -8.46
C PHE A 25 4.73 7.61 -7.61
N LEU A 26 5.81 8.26 -7.18
CA LEU A 26 5.74 9.50 -6.40
C LEU A 26 5.04 10.63 -7.15
N ALA A 27 5.29 10.77 -8.45
CA ALA A 27 4.61 11.74 -9.30
C ALA A 27 3.10 11.45 -9.41
N ALA A 28 2.71 10.18 -9.52
CA ALA A 28 1.30 9.77 -9.53
C ALA A 28 0.59 10.05 -8.20
N GLU A 29 1.29 9.92 -7.06
CA GLU A 29 0.77 10.32 -5.73
C GLU A 29 0.80 11.84 -5.48
N SER A 30 1.11 12.68 -6.49
CA SER A 30 1.29 14.13 -6.33
C SER A 30 2.31 14.53 -5.25
N THR A 31 3.22 13.62 -4.91
CA THR A 31 4.26 13.82 -3.89
C THR A 31 5.62 13.69 -4.58
N PRO A 32 6.07 14.72 -5.33
CA PRO A 32 7.31 14.65 -6.07
C PRO A 32 8.49 14.38 -5.13
N LEU A 33 9.59 13.87 -5.69
CA LEU A 33 10.73 13.37 -4.91
C LEU A 33 11.26 14.38 -3.88
N ASP A 34 11.25 15.68 -4.18
CA ASP A 34 11.74 16.70 -3.25
C ASP A 34 10.79 16.95 -2.08
N ALA A 35 9.48 16.90 -2.30
CA ALA A 35 8.49 16.93 -1.22
C ALA A 35 8.62 15.68 -0.33
N ALA A 36 8.77 14.50 -0.93
CA ALA A 36 9.00 13.27 -0.19
C ALA A 36 10.29 13.33 0.66
N ARG A 37 11.34 13.99 0.16
CA ARG A 37 12.60 14.19 0.91
C ARG A 37 12.40 15.11 2.10
N GLN A 38 11.75 16.26 1.91
CA GLN A 38 11.44 17.19 3.00
C GLN A 38 10.68 16.50 4.13
N LEU A 39 9.66 15.70 3.80
CA LEU A 39 8.90 14.93 4.79
C LEU A 39 9.76 13.91 5.56
N ILE A 40 10.75 13.28 4.91
CA ILE A 40 11.67 12.35 5.59
C ILE A 40 12.71 13.09 6.44
N ASP A 41 13.16 14.26 5.99
CA ASP A 41 14.14 15.08 6.70
C ASP A 41 13.55 15.66 8.00
N GLU A 42 12.28 16.07 7.97
CA GLU A 42 11.55 16.55 9.14
C GLU A 42 11.19 15.42 10.13
N ASP A 43 11.06 14.19 9.63
CA ASP A 43 10.70 13.03 10.46
C ASP A 43 11.91 12.37 11.12
N LYS A 44 12.10 12.69 12.40
CA LYS A 44 13.11 12.06 13.26
C LYS A 44 12.80 10.62 13.65
N THR A 45 11.58 10.14 13.45
CA THR A 45 11.15 8.80 13.87
C THR A 45 11.36 7.73 12.80
N GLY A 46 11.55 8.14 11.53
CA GLY A 46 11.64 7.26 10.36
C GLY A 46 10.32 6.63 9.91
N LYS A 47 9.20 7.00 10.52
CA LYS A 47 7.85 6.54 10.14
C LYS A 47 7.49 6.96 8.71
N VAL A 48 7.84 8.17 8.30
CA VAL A 48 7.59 8.67 6.94
C VAL A 48 8.32 7.80 5.91
N LEU A 49 9.61 7.51 6.16
CA LEU A 49 10.39 6.59 5.32
C LEU A 49 9.73 5.22 5.20
N ARG A 50 9.22 4.67 6.31
CA ARG A 50 8.49 3.40 6.32
C ARG A 50 7.21 3.49 5.49
N VAL A 51 6.39 4.52 5.70
CA VAL A 51 5.10 4.70 5.01
C VAL A 51 5.29 4.84 3.50
N ILE A 52 6.27 5.63 3.06
CA ILE A 52 6.59 5.78 1.63
C ILE A 52 6.98 4.44 1.01
N LEU A 53 7.78 3.63 1.71
CA LEU A 53 8.16 2.30 1.25
C LEU A 53 6.98 1.31 1.26
N ASP A 54 6.09 1.37 2.26
CA ASP A 54 4.88 0.55 2.32
C ASP A 54 3.94 0.85 1.15
N LYS A 55 3.67 2.13 0.88
CA LYS A 55 2.85 2.56 -0.25
C LYS A 55 3.44 2.14 -1.59
N TYR A 56 4.76 2.28 -1.75
CA TYR A 56 5.43 1.82 -2.96
C TYR A 56 5.37 0.29 -3.13
N ALA A 57 5.50 -0.48 -2.04
CA ALA A 57 5.30 -1.92 -2.10
C ALA A 57 3.88 -2.28 -2.54
N TYR A 58 2.88 -1.56 -2.01
CA TYR A 58 1.49 -1.72 -2.41
C TYR A 58 1.28 -1.38 -3.90
N SER A 59 1.83 -0.28 -4.41
CA SER A 59 1.70 0.09 -5.82
C SER A 59 2.34 -0.94 -6.76
N LEU A 60 3.48 -1.53 -6.36
CA LEU A 60 4.09 -2.62 -7.12
C LEU A 60 3.20 -3.87 -7.18
N ALA A 61 2.52 -4.20 -6.08
CA ALA A 61 1.64 -5.36 -6.03
C ALA A 61 0.32 -5.15 -6.79
N THR A 62 -0.21 -3.93 -6.80
CA THR A 62 -1.57 -3.61 -7.23
C THR A 62 -1.68 -2.81 -8.53
N SER A 63 -0.56 -2.37 -9.12
CA SER A 63 -0.58 -1.61 -10.37
C SER A 63 -1.40 -2.33 -11.46
N ALA A 64 -2.45 -1.66 -11.92
CA ALA A 64 -3.38 -2.15 -12.93
C ALA A 64 -2.74 -2.15 -14.33
N ASP A 65 -1.90 -1.16 -14.61
CA ASP A 65 -1.27 -0.96 -15.91
C ASP A 65 -0.19 -2.00 -16.23
N LYS A 66 0.44 -2.58 -15.20
CA LYS A 66 1.55 -3.52 -15.38
C LYS A 66 1.67 -4.52 -14.25
N VAL A 67 1.20 -5.74 -14.51
CA VAL A 67 1.41 -6.88 -13.60
C VAL A 67 2.90 -7.23 -13.58
N HIS A 68 3.58 -6.87 -12.50
CA HIS A 68 4.96 -7.26 -12.30
C HIS A 68 5.02 -8.68 -11.71
N ALA A 69 5.82 -9.56 -12.32
CA ALA A 69 6.15 -10.84 -11.74
C ALA A 69 6.77 -10.64 -10.35
N LYS A 70 6.51 -11.57 -9.41
CA LYS A 70 7.00 -11.50 -8.02
C LYS A 70 8.47 -11.09 -7.90
N ASN A 71 9.34 -11.73 -8.68
CA ASN A 71 10.78 -11.45 -8.66
C ASN A 71 11.11 -10.00 -9.06
N THR A 72 10.33 -9.41 -9.97
CA THR A 72 10.47 -8.01 -10.37
C THR A 72 10.05 -7.06 -9.25
N CYS A 73 8.90 -7.31 -8.61
CA CYS A 73 8.43 -6.52 -7.46
C CYS A 73 9.46 -6.50 -6.33
N LEU A 74 9.97 -7.68 -5.95
CA LEU A 74 10.95 -7.83 -4.89
C LEU A 74 12.26 -7.13 -5.24
N ALA A 75 12.72 -7.23 -6.49
CA ALA A 75 13.92 -6.53 -6.95
C ALA A 75 13.73 -5.00 -6.93
N TYR A 76 12.58 -4.49 -7.37
CA TYR A 76 12.31 -3.06 -7.41
C TYR A 76 12.25 -2.48 -6.00
N TYR A 77 11.43 -3.09 -5.13
CA TYR A 77 11.34 -2.70 -3.73
C TYR A 77 12.71 -2.79 -3.03
N GLY A 78 13.45 -3.89 -3.22
CA GLY A 78 14.76 -4.10 -2.62
C GLY A 78 15.76 -3.00 -3.00
N ASN A 79 15.83 -2.64 -4.29
CA ASN A 79 16.71 -1.57 -4.78
C ASN A 79 16.35 -0.20 -4.21
N VAL A 80 15.05 0.14 -4.19
CA VAL A 80 14.57 1.43 -3.67
C VAL A 80 14.76 1.55 -2.17
N LYS A 81 14.40 0.50 -1.42
CA LYS A 81 14.66 0.42 0.03
C LYS A 81 16.14 0.63 0.34
N ASN A 82 17.03 -0.07 -0.35
CA ASN A 82 18.47 0.06 -0.11
C ASN A 82 18.98 1.46 -0.47
N TRP A 83 18.45 2.08 -1.52
CA TRP A 83 18.78 3.45 -1.89
C TRP A 83 18.31 4.48 -0.87
N LEU A 84 17.07 4.38 -0.38
CA LEU A 84 16.54 5.29 0.65
C LEU A 84 17.23 5.09 2.00
N VAL A 85 17.48 3.86 2.44
CA VAL A 85 18.21 3.59 3.69
C VAL A 85 19.67 4.07 3.61
N TYR A 86 20.29 4.01 2.43
CA TYR A 86 21.61 4.60 2.23
C TYR A 86 21.59 6.13 2.36
N LYS A 87 20.52 6.78 1.89
CA LYS A 87 20.36 8.24 1.99
C LYS A 87 19.94 8.71 3.40
N TYR A 88 19.18 7.89 4.11
CA TYR A 88 18.61 8.17 5.43
C TYR A 88 19.02 7.09 6.45
N PRO A 89 20.32 6.98 6.79
CA PRO A 89 20.82 5.89 7.61
C PRO A 89 20.25 5.92 9.05
N LEU A 90 20.03 7.11 9.61
CA LEU A 90 19.48 7.26 10.96
C LEU A 90 18.01 6.80 11.02
N GLN A 91 17.15 7.37 10.17
CA GLN A 91 15.75 6.97 10.05
C GLN A 91 15.62 5.48 9.69
N GLY A 92 16.45 5.01 8.76
CA GLY A 92 16.48 3.61 8.33
C GLY A 92 16.84 2.63 9.46
N ALA A 93 17.72 3.02 10.39
CA ALA A 93 18.03 2.23 11.56
C ALA A 93 16.83 2.10 12.52
N LEU A 94 16.07 3.19 12.71
CA LEU A 94 14.89 3.22 13.59
C LEU A 94 13.77 2.30 13.11
N VAL A 95 13.55 2.21 11.79
CA VAL A 95 12.48 1.38 11.21
C VAL A 95 12.97 0.06 10.59
N LYS A 96 14.20 -0.36 10.89
CA LYS A 96 14.86 -1.52 10.25
C LYS A 96 14.04 -2.80 10.36
N SER A 97 13.51 -3.11 11.54
CA SER A 97 12.76 -4.35 11.77
C SER A 97 11.44 -4.37 11.00
N GLN A 98 10.79 -3.22 10.87
CA GLN A 98 9.56 -3.05 10.10
C GLN A 98 9.84 -3.20 8.61
N LEU A 99 10.88 -2.54 8.09
CA LEU A 99 11.28 -2.63 6.68
C LEU A 99 11.69 -4.06 6.26
N GLN A 100 12.27 -4.83 7.18
CA GLN A 100 12.58 -6.25 6.95
C GLN A 100 11.32 -7.10 6.76
N LYS A 101 10.22 -6.80 7.47
CA LYS A 101 8.94 -7.52 7.35
C LYS A 101 8.18 -7.20 6.07
N ASN A 102 8.52 -6.11 5.37
CA ASN A 102 7.81 -5.68 4.18
C ASN A 102 8.13 -6.52 2.94
N LEU A 103 9.39 -6.97 2.80
CA LEU A 103 9.80 -7.76 1.65
C LEU A 103 9.09 -9.14 1.59
N PRO A 104 9.00 -9.92 2.70
CA PRO A 104 8.21 -11.15 2.71
C PRO A 104 6.72 -10.91 2.51
N ARG A 105 6.16 -9.83 3.09
CA ARG A 105 4.74 -9.47 2.90
C ARG A 105 4.44 -9.18 1.44
N LEU A 106 5.26 -8.36 0.79
CA LEU A 106 5.16 -8.10 -0.65
C LEU A 106 5.26 -9.40 -1.46
N GLY A 107 6.20 -10.28 -1.11
CA GLY A 107 6.36 -11.57 -1.76
C GLY A 107 5.11 -12.47 -1.66
N LYS A 108 4.45 -12.50 -0.51
CA LYS A 108 3.19 -13.22 -0.30
C LYS A 108 2.06 -12.62 -1.14
N TYR A 109 1.91 -11.29 -1.13
CA TYR A 109 0.91 -10.60 -1.96
C TYR A 109 1.09 -10.88 -3.45
N CYS A 110 2.32 -10.82 -3.96
CA CYS A 110 2.58 -11.15 -5.36
C CYS A 110 2.30 -12.62 -5.69
N SER A 111 2.67 -13.56 -4.81
CA SER A 111 2.37 -14.99 -5.00
C SER A 111 0.87 -15.30 -4.98
N ASN A 112 0.13 -14.75 -4.03
CA ASN A 112 -1.32 -14.96 -3.96
C ASN A 112 -2.03 -14.42 -5.21
N ARG A 113 -1.45 -13.42 -5.88
CA ARG A 113 -1.97 -12.93 -7.17
C ARG A 113 -1.64 -13.85 -8.34
N GLU A 114 -0.46 -14.48 -8.33
CA GLU A 114 -0.05 -15.46 -9.36
C GLU A 114 -0.83 -16.78 -9.22
N GLU A 115 -1.16 -17.20 -7.99
CA GLU A 115 -2.00 -18.39 -7.71
C GLU A 115 -3.48 -18.15 -8.04
N VAL A 116 -3.99 -16.94 -7.83
CA VAL A 116 -5.34 -16.51 -8.26
C VAL A 116 -5.28 -16.07 -9.73
N GLY A 117 -4.87 -16.99 -10.61
CA GLY A 117 -5.04 -16.83 -12.05
C GLY A 117 -6.53 -16.87 -12.40
N ASP A 118 -7.01 -15.93 -13.21
CA ASP A 118 -8.30 -15.93 -13.93
C ASP A 118 -9.56 -16.41 -13.19
N GLU A 119 -9.59 -16.38 -11.86
CA GLU A 119 -10.85 -16.53 -11.14
C GLU A 119 -11.68 -15.27 -11.38
N LYS A 120 -12.86 -15.45 -11.99
CA LYS A 120 -13.87 -14.44 -12.24
C LYS A 120 -14.21 -13.71 -10.94
N LYS A 121 -13.41 -12.70 -10.58
CA LYS A 121 -13.75 -11.80 -9.49
C LYS A 121 -15.10 -11.19 -9.83
N ALA A 122 -16.01 -11.21 -8.86
CA ALA A 122 -17.20 -10.40 -8.95
C ALA A 122 -16.76 -8.96 -9.30
N PRO A 123 -17.45 -8.28 -10.24
CA PRO A 123 -17.09 -6.93 -10.61
C PRO A 123 -16.98 -6.08 -9.34
N PRO A 124 -15.96 -5.22 -9.24
CA PRO A 124 -15.78 -4.39 -8.06
C PRO A 124 -17.05 -3.58 -7.82
N CYS A 125 -17.62 -3.72 -6.62
CA CYS A 125 -18.79 -2.96 -6.19
C CYS A 125 -18.56 -1.49 -6.53
N SER A 126 -19.50 -0.88 -7.25
CA SER A 126 -19.48 0.55 -7.55
C SER A 126 -20.18 1.32 -6.43
N LYS A 127 -20.03 2.64 -6.45
CA LYS A 127 -20.80 3.52 -5.56
C LYS A 127 -22.31 3.35 -5.78
N GLN A 128 -22.73 3.12 -7.04
CA GLN A 128 -24.14 2.90 -7.37
C GLN A 128 -24.65 1.59 -6.76
N ASP A 129 -23.87 0.52 -6.87
CA ASP A 129 -24.23 -0.78 -6.28
C ASP A 129 -24.37 -0.68 -4.76
N LEU A 130 -23.52 0.12 -4.10
CA LEU A 130 -23.62 0.42 -2.68
C LEU A 130 -24.89 1.21 -2.35
N GLU A 131 -25.18 2.27 -3.11
CA GLU A 131 -26.40 3.07 -2.92
C GLU A 131 -27.65 2.22 -3.07
N ASP A 132 -27.68 1.30 -4.03
CA ASP A 132 -28.81 0.41 -4.26
C ASP A 132 -28.94 -0.64 -3.15
N MET A 133 -27.83 -1.20 -2.65
CA MET A 133 -27.82 -2.11 -1.49
C MET A 133 -28.33 -1.41 -0.22
N VAL A 134 -27.86 -0.20 0.06
CA VAL A 134 -28.29 0.57 1.24
C VAL A 134 -29.76 0.96 1.12
N ARG A 135 -30.21 1.44 -0.05
CA ARG A 135 -31.63 1.73 -0.29
C ARG A 135 -32.50 0.51 -0.08
N LEU A 136 -32.08 -0.65 -0.58
CA LEU A 136 -32.80 -1.91 -0.39
C LEU A 136 -32.94 -2.21 1.11
N LEU A 137 -31.82 -2.22 1.86
CA LEU A 137 -31.81 -2.51 3.30
C LEU A 137 -32.70 -1.53 4.10
N TYR A 138 -32.67 -0.24 3.79
CA TYR A 138 -33.55 0.74 4.44
C TYR A 138 -35.01 0.63 4.01
N SER A 139 -35.30 0.12 2.80
CA SER A 139 -36.67 -0.05 2.31
C SER A 139 -37.35 -1.34 2.79
N THR A 140 -36.57 -2.38 3.09
CA THR A 140 -37.06 -3.68 3.55
C THR A 140 -36.87 -3.90 5.04
N GLY A 141 -36.06 -3.08 5.71
CA GLY A 141 -35.74 -3.22 7.13
C GLY A 141 -36.95 -2.97 8.03
N ALA A 142 -37.31 -3.97 8.82
CA ALA A 142 -38.34 -3.91 9.84
C ALA A 142 -37.76 -3.94 11.27
N THR A 143 -36.46 -4.20 11.40
CA THR A 143 -35.79 -4.44 12.68
C THR A 143 -34.52 -3.59 12.82
N GLU A 144 -34.17 -3.28 14.08
CA GLU A 144 -32.95 -2.53 14.41
C GLU A 144 -31.66 -3.16 13.86
N SER A 145 -31.63 -4.50 13.79
CA SER A 145 -30.51 -5.27 13.20
C SER A 145 -30.29 -4.96 11.72
N GLU A 146 -31.35 -4.82 10.93
CA GLU A 146 -31.23 -4.60 9.48
C GLU A 146 -30.72 -3.18 9.17
N TYR A 147 -31.05 -2.20 10.02
CA TYR A 147 -30.49 -0.84 9.94
C TYR A 147 -29.02 -0.80 10.37
N LEU A 148 -28.63 -1.63 11.35
CA LEU A 148 -27.22 -1.80 11.72
C LEU A 148 -26.41 -2.41 10.57
N ASP A 149 -26.96 -3.39 9.86
CA ASP A 149 -26.32 -3.98 8.69
C ASP A 149 -26.11 -2.95 7.57
N ALA A 150 -27.10 -2.08 7.32
CA ALA A 150 -26.96 -0.98 6.36
C ALA A 150 -25.85 0.01 6.76
N ALA A 151 -25.78 0.39 8.05
CA ALA A 151 -24.72 1.25 8.56
C ALA A 151 -23.34 0.59 8.48
N LEU A 152 -23.26 -0.72 8.75
CA LEU A 152 -22.04 -1.49 8.70
C LEU A 152 -21.50 -1.60 7.26
N VAL A 153 -22.37 -1.82 6.28
CA VAL A 153 -22.02 -1.86 4.85
C VAL A 153 -21.41 -0.52 4.39
N VAL A 154 -22.01 0.61 4.79
CA VAL A 154 -21.48 1.95 4.46
C VAL A 154 -20.14 2.22 5.15
N MET A 155 -20.03 1.87 6.43
CA MET A 155 -18.81 2.05 7.21
C MET A 155 -17.67 1.19 6.66
N MET A 156 -17.93 -0.05 6.28
CA MET A 156 -16.95 -0.93 5.65
C MET A 156 -16.47 -0.35 4.31
N TRP A 157 -17.39 0.14 3.49
CA TRP A 157 -17.03 0.79 2.22
C TRP A 157 -16.15 2.03 2.43
N TYR A 158 -16.48 2.87 3.40
CA TYR A 158 -15.75 4.11 3.68
C TYR A 158 -14.36 3.86 4.28
N LEU A 159 -14.24 2.89 5.18
CA LEU A 159 -12.98 2.59 5.89
C LEU A 159 -11.98 1.79 5.04
N TYR A 160 -12.46 0.89 4.18
CA TYR A 160 -11.61 -0.09 3.48
C TYR A 160 -11.61 0.06 1.95
N GLY A 161 -12.50 0.88 1.39
CA GLY A 161 -12.66 0.99 -0.06
C GLY A 161 -12.91 -0.37 -0.72
N ARG A 162 -12.42 -0.56 -1.96
CA ARG A 162 -12.61 -1.79 -2.76
C ARG A 162 -11.79 -3.01 -2.29
N SER A 163 -10.97 -2.92 -1.24
CA SER A 163 -10.15 -4.07 -0.80
C SER A 163 -10.76 -4.76 0.41
N SER A 164 -11.25 -5.98 0.18
CA SER A 164 -12.00 -6.83 1.10
C SER A 164 -11.17 -7.54 2.19
N ASP A 165 -10.19 -6.88 2.81
CA ASP A 165 -9.35 -7.49 3.86
C ASP A 165 -9.90 -7.21 5.27
N ALA A 166 -11.20 -7.43 5.46
CA ALA A 166 -11.98 -7.02 6.63
C ALA A 166 -11.83 -7.92 7.89
N GLU A 167 -11.03 -8.99 7.86
CA GLU A 167 -10.90 -9.91 8.99
C GLU A 167 -10.21 -9.31 10.23
N THR A 168 -9.68 -8.08 10.17
CA THR A 168 -8.72 -7.60 11.18
C THR A 168 -9.15 -6.39 12.02
N VAL A 169 -10.31 -5.78 11.75
CA VAL A 169 -10.72 -4.59 12.51
C VAL A 169 -11.74 -4.90 13.59
N GLU A 170 -11.31 -4.69 14.82
CA GLU A 170 -12.13 -4.88 16.00
C GLU A 170 -12.78 -3.57 16.42
N LYS A 171 -14.01 -3.64 16.94
CA LYS A 171 -14.80 -2.47 17.40
C LYS A 171 -14.03 -1.52 18.34
N ARG A 172 -13.08 -2.05 19.13
CA ARG A 172 -12.19 -1.29 20.03
C ARG A 172 -11.17 -0.39 19.33
N GLN A 173 -10.99 -0.55 18.02
CA GLN A 173 -10.06 0.23 17.21
C GLN A 173 -10.73 1.48 16.60
N LEU A 174 -12.04 1.65 16.80
CA LEU A 174 -12.79 2.83 16.37
C LEU A 174 -12.93 3.81 17.54
N SER A 175 -12.54 5.06 17.32
CA SER A 175 -12.73 6.16 18.27
C SER A 175 -13.68 7.20 17.70
N ILE A 176 -14.71 7.57 18.46
CA ILE A 176 -15.60 8.69 18.14
C ILE A 176 -14.89 9.97 18.57
N LEU A 177 -14.50 10.81 17.61
CA LEU A 177 -14.05 12.17 17.92
C LEU A 177 -15.28 13.05 18.17
N PRO A 178 -15.24 13.98 19.14
CA PRO A 178 -16.31 14.95 19.32
C PRO A 178 -16.44 15.78 18.04
N GLY A 179 -17.65 15.80 17.47
CA GLY A 179 -17.97 16.64 16.32
C GLY A 179 -17.97 18.12 16.71
N GLU A 180 -17.55 18.97 15.77
CA GLU A 180 -17.68 20.43 15.88
C GLU A 180 -19.15 20.88 16.00
#